data_AF-A0AAI9DY02-F1
#
_entry.id   AF-A0AAI9DY02-F1
#
_cell.length_a   1.000
_cell.length_b   1.000
_cell.length_c   1.000
_cell.angle_alpha   90.00
_cell.angle_beta   90.00
_cell.angle_gamma   90.00
#
_symmetry.space_group_name_H-M   'P 1'
#
loop_
_entity.id
_entity.type
_entity.pdbx_description
1 polymer ?
#
loop_
_entity_poly.entity_id
_entity_poly.type
_entity_poly.pdbx_seq_one_letter_code
_entity_poly.pdbx_strand_id
1 'polypeptide(L)'
;MSTMKPDAVWYPPQFPKQGRWFTRLVFIAVAILLAGCDRPAREESVSGGGTIEAINHTHWAINHFSVDGQSGLDIIGPWQGGGGGCCYGVPTKWKPGMTVKVEWQTGEASTDDFPGYEHWDKYLEWEKK
;
A
#
# COMPACT_ATOMS: atom_id res chain seq x y z
N MET A 1 -59.81 59.12 28.96
CA MET A 1 -59.20 57.79 28.74
C MET A 1 -58.67 57.79 27.31
N SER A 2 -57.40 57.62 26.95
CA SER A 2 -56.10 57.64 27.64
C SER A 2 -55.09 57.99 26.53
N THR A 3 -54.01 58.69 26.88
CA THR A 3 -52.98 59.20 25.97
C THR A 3 -52.20 58.08 25.26
N MET A 4 -52.08 58.09 23.93
CA MET A 4 -51.10 57.28 23.19
C MET A 4 -49.70 57.88 23.38
N LYS A 5 -48.77 57.10 23.94
CA LYS A 5 -47.32 57.40 23.93
C LYS A 5 -46.68 56.88 22.64
N PRO A 6 -45.69 57.58 22.07
CA PRO A 6 -45.01 57.11 20.87
C PRO A 6 -43.70 56.35 21.21
N ASP A 7 -43.18 55.65 20.20
CA ASP A 7 -41.81 55.12 20.04
C ASP A 7 -41.22 54.12 21.06
N ALA A 8 -41.24 52.84 20.66
CA ALA A 8 -40.22 51.87 21.03
C ALA A 8 -39.75 51.11 19.77
N VAL A 9 -38.87 51.76 18.98
CA VAL A 9 -38.12 51.07 17.93
C VAL A 9 -37.00 50.27 18.60
N TRP A 10 -37.10 48.95 18.55
CA TRP A 10 -36.11 48.03 19.10
C TRP A 10 -34.93 47.91 18.13
N TYR A 11 -33.73 48.38 18.51
CA TYR A 11 -32.49 48.09 17.77
C TYR A 11 -31.73 46.94 18.47
N PRO A 12 -31.26 45.92 17.73
CA PRO A 12 -30.47 44.85 18.33
C PRO A 12 -29.09 45.34 18.80
N PRO A 13 -28.54 44.75 19.88
CA PRO A 13 -27.24 45.13 20.41
C PRO A 13 -26.12 44.88 19.38
N GLN A 14 -25.25 45.87 19.22
CA GLN A 14 -24.09 45.82 18.34
C GLN A 14 -22.96 45.05 19.04
N PHE A 15 -22.64 43.84 18.59
CA PHE A 15 -21.51 43.08 19.16
C PHE A 15 -20.16 43.78 18.86
N PRO A 16 -19.21 43.83 19.80
CA PRO A 16 -17.93 44.53 19.62
C PRO A 16 -17.09 43.87 18.51
N LYS A 17 -16.59 44.70 17.57
CA LYS A 17 -15.82 44.28 16.38
C LYS A 17 -14.56 43.46 16.69
N GLN A 18 -14.10 43.47 17.93
CA GLN A 18 -12.80 42.94 18.38
C GLN A 18 -12.77 41.41 18.57
N GLY A 19 -13.92 40.73 18.65
CA GLY A 19 -13.98 39.25 18.71
C GLY A 19 -14.01 38.56 17.35
N ARG A 20 -14.21 39.33 16.27
CA ARG A 20 -14.47 38.80 14.91
C ARG A 20 -13.20 38.27 14.22
N TRP A 21 -12.03 38.78 14.58
CA TRP A 21 -10.77 38.34 13.98
C TRP A 21 -10.23 37.07 14.65
N PHE A 22 -10.38 36.96 15.98
CA PHE A 22 -10.04 35.74 16.71
C PHE A 22 -10.89 34.54 16.28
N THR A 23 -12.20 34.73 16.14
CA THR A 23 -13.09 33.68 15.63
C THR A 23 -12.69 33.24 14.22
N ARG A 24 -12.37 34.18 13.32
CA ARG A 24 -11.87 33.85 11.97
C ARG A 24 -10.56 33.06 11.99
N LEU A 25 -9.61 33.43 12.86
CA LEU A 25 -8.34 32.70 12.98
C LEU A 25 -8.54 31.27 13.50
N VAL A 26 -9.42 31.08 14.48
CA VAL A 26 -9.76 29.74 14.98
C VAL A 26 -10.39 28.89 13.88
N PHE A 27 -11.34 29.43 13.10
CA PHE A 27 -11.94 28.70 11.99
C PHE A 27 -10.93 28.35 10.89
N ILE A 28 -10.00 29.24 10.56
CA ILE A 28 -8.94 28.96 9.57
C ILE A 28 -7.99 27.87 10.09
N ALA A 29 -7.56 27.95 11.35
CA ALA A 29 -6.69 26.95 11.96
C ALA A 29 -7.35 25.56 12.01
N VAL A 30 -8.63 25.49 12.37
CA VAL A 30 -9.42 24.26 12.34
C VAL A 30 -9.57 23.72 10.91
N ALA A 31 -9.80 24.58 9.91
CA ALA A 31 -9.86 24.15 8.52
C ALA A 31 -8.52 23.58 8.01
N ILE A 32 -7.39 24.17 8.41
CA ILE A 32 -6.05 23.67 8.07
C ILE A 32 -5.80 22.31 8.75
N LEU A 33 -6.19 22.16 10.02
CA LEU A 33 -6.07 20.88 10.74
C LEU A 33 -6.95 19.78 10.11
N LEU A 34 -8.11 20.14 9.55
CA LEU A 34 -9.02 19.23 8.84
C LEU A 34 -8.57 18.90 7.41
N ALA A 35 -7.73 19.73 6.78
CA ALA A 35 -7.12 19.45 5.47
C ALA A 35 -5.93 18.48 5.55
N GLY A 36 -5.59 17.96 6.73
CA GLY A 36 -4.45 17.07 6.98
C GLY A 36 -4.64 15.59 6.63
N CYS A 37 -5.64 15.22 5.84
CA CYS A 37 -5.93 13.82 5.49
C CYS A 37 -5.98 13.55 3.97
N ASP A 38 -5.40 14.39 3.14
CA ASP A 38 -5.14 14.01 1.74
C ASP A 38 -3.72 13.48 1.65
N ARG A 39 -3.56 12.18 1.90
CA ARG A 39 -2.48 11.45 1.26
C ARG A 39 -2.71 11.66 -0.24
N PRO A 40 -1.76 12.21 -1.02
CA PRO A 40 -1.94 12.25 -2.46
C PRO A 40 -2.26 10.83 -2.88
N ALA A 41 -3.43 10.64 -3.48
CA ALA A 41 -3.84 9.37 -4.02
C ALA A 41 -2.65 8.88 -4.86
N ARG A 42 -1.98 7.84 -4.37
CA ARG A 42 -1.07 7.02 -5.17
C ARG A 42 -1.80 6.80 -6.49
N GLU A 43 -1.21 7.27 -7.58
CA GLU A 43 -1.74 7.33 -8.95
C GLU A 43 -3.04 6.56 -9.20
N GLU A 44 -4.03 7.29 -9.75
CA GLU A 44 -5.16 6.81 -10.54
C GLU A 44 -5.33 5.29 -10.63
N SER A 45 -6.22 4.74 -9.78
CA SER A 45 -6.82 3.42 -9.96
C SER A 45 -5.84 2.29 -10.27
N VAL A 46 -5.09 1.83 -9.27
CA VAL A 46 -4.49 0.51 -9.26
C VAL A 46 -5.63 -0.51 -9.21
N SER A 47 -6.21 -0.82 -10.38
CA SER A 47 -7.21 -1.87 -10.53
C SER A 47 -6.54 -3.21 -10.22
N GLY A 48 -6.56 -3.63 -8.96
CA GLY A 48 -6.00 -4.89 -8.51
C GLY A 48 -6.84 -6.06 -9.01
N GLY A 49 -6.52 -6.58 -10.19
CA GLY A 49 -7.20 -7.72 -10.79
C GLY A 49 -6.29 -8.65 -11.59
N GLY A 50 -5.01 -8.31 -11.75
CA GLY A 50 -4.03 -9.17 -12.41
C GLY A 50 -3.48 -10.23 -11.45
N THR A 51 -3.15 -11.39 -12.00
CA THR A 51 -2.39 -12.44 -11.30
C THR A 51 -0.92 -12.34 -11.70
N ILE A 52 -0.03 -12.47 -10.73
CA ILE A 52 1.41 -12.61 -10.96
C ILE A 52 1.70 -14.08 -11.27
N GLU A 53 2.23 -14.34 -12.46
CA GLU A 53 2.67 -15.66 -12.93
C GLU A 53 4.11 -15.55 -13.44
N ALA A 54 4.89 -16.62 -13.31
CA ALA A 54 6.28 -16.66 -13.76
C ALA A 54 6.67 -18.06 -14.28
N ILE A 55 7.72 -18.07 -15.12
CA ILE A 55 8.32 -19.29 -15.68
C ILE A 55 9.81 -19.26 -15.37
N ASN A 56 10.30 -20.32 -14.73
CA ASN A 56 11.69 -20.47 -14.37
C ASN A 56 12.46 -21.15 -15.51
N HIS A 57 13.33 -20.39 -16.19
CA HIS A 57 14.24 -20.91 -17.21
C HIS A 57 15.64 -21.20 -16.65
N THR A 58 15.73 -21.71 -15.43
CA THR A 58 16.99 -22.08 -14.79
C THR A 58 16.94 -23.48 -14.18
N HIS A 59 18.11 -24.00 -13.82
CA HIS A 59 18.26 -25.29 -13.14
C HIS A 59 18.12 -25.19 -11.61
N TRP A 60 17.99 -23.97 -11.06
CA TRP A 60 17.78 -23.73 -9.64
C TRP A 60 16.31 -23.45 -9.35
N ALA A 61 15.84 -23.68 -8.12
CA ALA A 61 14.52 -23.20 -7.72
C ALA A 61 14.53 -21.67 -7.56
N ILE A 62 13.38 -21.07 -7.81
CA ILE A 62 13.04 -19.73 -7.33
C ILE A 62 12.25 -19.92 -6.03
N ASN A 63 12.91 -19.73 -4.89
CA ASN A 63 12.33 -19.94 -3.56
C ASN A 63 11.37 -18.82 -3.14
N HIS A 64 11.51 -17.65 -3.76
CA HIS A 64 10.65 -16.52 -3.52
C HIS A 64 10.81 -15.54 -4.67
N PHE A 65 9.73 -14.88 -5.08
CA PHE A 65 9.80 -13.72 -5.96
C PHE A 65 8.66 -12.72 -5.70
N SER A 66 8.90 -11.47 -6.09
CA SER A 66 7.94 -10.38 -5.97
C SER A 66 8.02 -9.42 -7.17
N VAL A 67 6.92 -8.71 -7.42
CA VAL A 67 6.82 -7.64 -8.41
C VAL A 67 6.37 -6.38 -7.68
N ASP A 68 7.21 -5.34 -7.68
CA ASP A 68 7.02 -4.10 -6.92
C ASP A 68 6.73 -4.34 -5.43
N GLY A 69 7.37 -5.38 -4.88
CA GLY A 69 7.19 -5.81 -3.49
C GLY A 69 5.95 -6.67 -3.23
N GLN A 70 5.10 -6.91 -4.24
CA GLN A 70 3.98 -7.84 -4.12
C GLN A 70 4.42 -9.27 -4.42
N SER A 71 4.17 -10.18 -3.49
CA SER A 71 4.59 -11.59 -3.61
C SER A 71 3.91 -12.31 -4.77
N GLY A 72 4.68 -13.15 -5.47
CA GLY A 72 4.17 -14.11 -6.44
C GLY A 72 3.51 -15.36 -5.85
N LEU A 73 3.54 -15.53 -4.51
CA LEU A 73 3.00 -16.64 -3.70
C LEU A 73 3.64 -18.02 -3.89
N ASP A 74 4.31 -18.28 -5.00
CA ASP A 74 4.77 -19.62 -5.35
C ASP A 74 6.29 -19.79 -5.29
N ILE A 75 6.71 -21.05 -5.13
CA ILE A 75 8.08 -21.52 -5.33
C ILE A 75 8.12 -22.21 -6.69
N ILE A 76 9.01 -21.75 -7.57
CA ILE A 76 9.05 -22.26 -8.94
C ILE A 76 10.26 -23.17 -9.10
N GLY A 77 10.01 -24.46 -9.27
CA GLY A 77 11.05 -25.45 -9.52
C GLY A 77 11.79 -25.23 -10.85
N PRO A 78 12.91 -25.93 -11.08
CA PRO A 78 13.66 -25.85 -12.32
C PRO A 78 12.78 -26.12 -13.54
N TRP A 79 12.81 -25.23 -14.54
CA TRP A 79 12.07 -25.39 -15.81
C TRP A 79 10.55 -25.44 -15.68
N GLN A 80 9.99 -24.98 -14.56
CA GLN A 80 8.55 -24.98 -14.27
C GLN A 80 7.93 -23.59 -14.38
N GLY A 81 6.60 -23.54 -14.43
CA GLY A 81 5.82 -22.32 -14.23
C GLY A 81 5.14 -22.35 -12.86
N GLY A 82 4.79 -21.18 -12.35
CA GLY A 82 4.10 -21.02 -11.08
C GLY A 82 3.72 -19.57 -10.82
N GLY A 83 3.17 -19.31 -9.64
CA GLY A 83 2.73 -17.99 -9.22
C GLY A 83 1.37 -18.02 -8.54
N GLY A 84 0.48 -17.13 -8.94
CA GLY A 84 -0.86 -17.01 -8.36
C GLY A 84 -1.03 -15.81 -7.44
N GLY A 85 -0.02 -14.95 -7.31
CA GLY A 85 -0.11 -13.69 -6.57
C GLY A 85 -1.26 -12.82 -7.08
N CYS A 86 -2.37 -12.75 -6.33
CA CYS A 86 -3.55 -12.01 -6.74
C CYS A 86 -3.34 -10.51 -6.73
N CYS A 87 -4.21 -9.84 -7.49
CA CYS A 87 -4.63 -8.48 -7.21
C CYS A 87 -3.52 -7.47 -7.52
N TYR A 88 -2.56 -7.86 -8.37
CA TYR A 88 -1.57 -6.94 -8.91
C TYR A 88 -2.30 -5.91 -9.76
N GLY A 89 -2.09 -4.64 -9.45
CA GLY A 89 -2.72 -3.56 -10.18
C GLY A 89 -1.70 -2.77 -10.98
N VAL A 90 -2.12 -2.41 -12.18
CA VAL A 90 -1.35 -1.60 -13.12
C VAL A 90 -2.12 -0.32 -13.42
N PRO A 91 -1.44 0.77 -13.83
CA PRO A 91 -2.11 1.98 -14.28
C PRO A 91 -3.08 1.67 -15.43
N THR A 92 -4.21 2.38 -15.47
CA THR A 92 -5.25 2.21 -16.51
C THR A 92 -4.79 2.56 -17.92
N LYS A 93 -3.77 3.40 -18.08
CA LYS A 93 -3.20 3.77 -19.37
C LYS A 93 -1.74 3.35 -19.43
N TRP A 94 -1.40 2.50 -20.39
CA TRP A 94 -0.02 2.18 -20.71
C TRP A 94 0.73 3.41 -21.22
N LYS A 95 1.99 3.56 -20.80
CA LYS A 95 2.92 4.57 -21.30
C LYS A 95 4.23 3.88 -21.70
N PRO A 96 4.89 4.31 -22.79
CA PRO A 96 6.23 3.83 -23.12
C PRO A 96 7.20 4.04 -21.94
N GLY A 97 8.02 3.04 -21.66
CA GLY A 97 9.04 3.09 -20.60
C GLY A 97 8.54 2.71 -19.20
N MET A 98 7.30 2.26 -19.03
CA MET A 98 6.87 1.63 -17.77
C MET A 98 7.70 0.38 -17.47
N THR A 99 8.13 0.25 -16.21
CA THR A 99 8.92 -0.87 -15.71
C THR A 99 8.37 -1.32 -14.36
N VAL A 100 8.62 -2.58 -14.02
CA VAL A 100 8.37 -3.14 -12.70
C VAL A 100 9.69 -3.55 -12.06
N LYS A 101 9.76 -3.53 -10.74
CA LYS A 101 10.89 -4.08 -10.00
C LYS A 101 10.61 -5.53 -9.65
N VAL A 102 11.42 -6.44 -10.17
CA VAL A 102 11.37 -7.86 -9.81
C VAL A 102 12.46 -8.15 -8.79
N GLU A 103 12.09 -8.73 -7.66
CA GLU A 103 13.02 -9.29 -6.68
C GLU A 103 12.78 -10.78 -6.58
N TRP A 104 13.84 -11.57 -6.46
CA TRP A 104 13.72 -13.02 -6.36
C TRP A 104 14.91 -13.64 -5.63
N GLN A 105 14.70 -14.84 -5.11
CA GLN A 105 15.71 -15.63 -4.43
C GLN A 105 15.83 -16.99 -5.11
N THR A 106 17.06 -17.39 -5.42
CA THR A 106 17.40 -18.72 -5.92
C THR A 106 17.75 -19.68 -4.77
N GLY A 107 17.54 -20.98 -4.98
CA GLY A 107 18.09 -22.02 -4.11
C GLY A 107 18.14 -23.39 -4.79
N GLU A 108 18.82 -24.33 -4.12
CA GLU A 108 18.83 -25.74 -4.50
C GLU A 108 17.42 -26.32 -4.37
N ALA A 109 16.92 -26.90 -5.45
CA ALA A 109 15.61 -27.54 -5.51
C ALA A 109 15.70 -29.05 -5.25
N SER A 110 16.92 -29.58 -5.21
CA SER A 110 17.20 -30.99 -5.07
C SER A 110 17.45 -31.38 -3.62
N THR A 111 17.04 -32.60 -3.28
CA THR A 111 17.54 -33.31 -2.10
C THR A 111 18.65 -34.28 -2.48
N ASP A 112 19.31 -34.08 -3.62
CA ASP A 112 20.46 -34.87 -4.01
C ASP A 112 21.50 -34.86 -2.88
N ASP A 113 22.05 -36.03 -2.60
CA ASP A 113 22.94 -36.30 -1.47
C ASP A 113 22.32 -36.20 -0.07
N PHE A 114 21.01 -35.96 0.09
CA PHE A 114 20.36 -36.04 1.41
C PHE A 114 20.38 -37.49 1.93
N PRO A 115 21.12 -37.79 3.01
CA PRO A 115 21.36 -39.16 3.45
C PRO A 115 20.18 -39.78 4.22
N GLY A 116 19.07 -39.04 4.36
CA GLY A 116 17.99 -39.40 5.28
C GLY A 116 18.38 -39.21 6.75
N TYR A 117 17.42 -39.45 7.64
CA TYR A 117 17.62 -39.31 9.08
C TYR A 117 18.12 -40.59 9.77
N GLU A 118 18.22 -41.72 9.04
CA GLU A 118 18.66 -43.01 9.57
C GLU A 118 20.16 -43.04 9.90
N HIS A 119 20.96 -42.22 9.22
CA HIS A 119 22.41 -42.10 9.39
C HIS A 119 22.77 -40.69 9.88
N TRP A 120 22.68 -40.49 11.20
CA TRP A 120 22.87 -39.19 11.84
C TRP A 120 24.25 -38.56 11.60
N ASP A 121 25.29 -39.38 11.52
CA ASP A 121 26.65 -38.97 11.17
C ASP A 121 26.70 -38.33 9.78
N LYS A 122 26.12 -39.01 8.77
CA LYS A 122 26.04 -38.49 7.40
C LYS A 122 25.16 -37.25 7.30
N TYR A 123 24.06 -37.21 8.07
CA TYR A 123 23.19 -36.02 8.14
C TYR A 123 23.97 -34.80 8.62
N LEU A 124 24.75 -34.91 9.70
CA LEU A 124 25.54 -33.79 10.26
C LEU A 124 26.65 -33.31 9.30
N GLU A 125 27.16 -34.18 8.43
CA GLU A 125 28.10 -33.80 7.38
C GLU A 125 27.40 -33.06 6.23
N TRP A 126 26.23 -33.54 5.82
CA TRP A 126 25.40 -32.89 4.79
C TRP A 126 24.92 -31.51 5.24
N GLU A 127 24.44 -31.36 6.48
CA GLU A 127 23.93 -30.10 7.04
C GLU A 127 25.00 -28.97 7.09
N LYS A 128 26.28 -29.33 7.11
CA LYS A 128 27.40 -28.36 7.15
C LYS A 128 27.90 -27.93 5.77
N LYS A 129 27.46 -28.58 4.69
CA LYS A 129 27.81 -28.21 3.31
C LYS A 129 27.06 -26.94 2.89
#